data_AF-A0AAV4IDJ3-F1
#
_entry.id   AF-A0AAV4IDJ3-F1
#
_cell.length_a   1.000
_cell.length_b   1.000
_cell.length_c   1.000
_cell.angle_alpha   90.00
_cell.angle_beta   90.00
_cell.angle_gamma   90.00
#
_symmetry.space_group_name_H-M   'P 1'
#
loop_
_entity.id
_entity.type
_entity.pdbx_description
1 polymer ?
#
loop_
_entity_poly.entity_id
_entity_poly.type
_entity_poly.pdbx_seq_one_letter_code
_entity_poly.pdbx_strand_id
1 'polypeptide(L)' 'MQEPLSVHVAGLTEVHGQVASRNSLQCDNVVVFPDEATEKFDMALYQKALELTQRCSNHYIQGGIMED' A
#
# COMPACT_ATOMS: atom_id res chain seq x y z
N MET A 1 -0.15 12.67 -6.43
CA MET A 1 1.18 13.26 -6.61
C MET A 1 1.37 13.69 -8.05
N GLN A 2 0.90 14.91 -8.33
CA GLN A 2 1.14 15.60 -9.59
C GLN A 2 2.39 16.49 -9.51
N GLU A 3 2.96 16.61 -8.31
CA GLU A 3 4.13 17.44 -8.00
C GLU A 3 5.34 16.56 -7.66
N PRO A 4 6.57 17.06 -7.87
CA PRO A 4 7.78 16.36 -7.45
C PRO A 4 7.81 16.02 -5.96
N LEU A 5 8.53 14.97 -5.60
CA LEU A 5 8.73 14.59 -4.20
C LEU A 5 9.43 15.74 -3.46
N SER A 6 8.79 16.24 -2.40
CA SER A 6 9.35 17.24 -1.50
C SER A 6 10.17 16.63 -0.36
N VAL A 7 10.06 15.31 -0.17
CA VAL A 7 10.71 14.55 0.90
C VAL A 7 11.62 13.47 0.33
N HIS A 8 12.69 13.16 1.06
CA HIS A 8 13.54 12.03 0.72
C HIS A 8 12.78 10.73 0.99
N VAL A 9 12.63 9.90 -0.05
CA VAL A 9 11.99 8.60 0.03
C VAL A 9 13.07 7.52 -0.06
N ALA A 10 13.24 6.77 1.03
CA ALA A 10 14.17 5.66 1.12
C ALA A 10 13.59 4.56 2.02
N GLY A 11 14.09 3.34 1.87
CA GLY A 11 13.60 2.19 2.64
C GLY A 11 12.20 1.73 2.24
N LEU A 12 11.48 1.12 3.18
CA LEU A 12 10.12 0.64 2.94
C LEU A 12 9.13 1.80 2.94
N THR A 13 8.34 1.91 1.87
CA THR A 13 7.41 3.01 1.67
C THR A 13 6.06 2.47 1.22
N GLU A 14 5.00 2.95 1.83
CA GLU A 14 3.63 2.70 1.40
C GLU A 14 3.18 3.76 0.41
N VAL A 15 2.71 3.31 -0.76
CA VAL A 15 2.22 4.19 -1.84
C VAL A 15 0.73 3.94 -2.01
N HIS A 16 -0.07 4.98 -1.77
CA HIS A 16 -1.51 4.96 -2.02
C HIS A 16 -1.83 5.73 -3.29
N GLY A 17 -2.71 5.17 -4.12
CA GLY A 17 -3.17 5.84 -5.33
C GLY A 17 -3.95 4.92 -6.26
N GLN A 18 -4.09 5.34 -7.52
CA GLN A 18 -4.86 4.63 -8.53
C GLN A 18 -3.95 3.92 -9.53
N VAL A 19 -4.28 2.68 -9.88
CA VAL A 19 -3.57 1.94 -10.93
C VAL A 19 -3.82 2.63 -12.28
N ALA A 20 -2.78 3.22 -12.87
CA ALA A 20 -2.89 3.98 -14.12
C ALA A 20 -2.65 3.11 -15.36
N SER A 21 -1.80 2.09 -15.23
CA SER A 21 -1.56 1.08 -16.26
C SER A 21 -1.19 -0.25 -15.61
N ARG A 22 -0.94 -1.29 -16.42
CA ARG A 22 -0.56 -2.62 -15.92
C ARG A 22 0.65 -2.58 -14.95
N ASN A 23 1.58 -1.65 -15.17
CA ASN A 23 2.85 -1.60 -14.44
C ASN A 23 3.10 -0.22 -13.82
N SER A 24 2.08 0.64 -13.69
CA SER A 24 2.23 1.95 -13.07
C SER A 24 1.04 2.33 -12.21
N LEU A 25 1.34 3.02 -11.12
CA LEU A 25 0.37 3.58 -10.19
C LEU A 25 0.53 5.10 -10.18
N GLN A 26 -0.57 5.81 -10.41
CA GLN A 26 -0.67 7.23 -10.14
C GLN A 26 -0.78 7.39 -8.62
N CYS A 27 0.35 7.71 -8.01
CA CYS A 27 0.44 7.94 -6.57
C CYS A 27 -0.42 9.14 -6.19
N ASP A 28 -1.19 9.06 -5.12
CA ASP A 28 -1.90 10.15 -4.46
C ASP A 28 -1.20 10.56 -3.18
N ASN A 29 -0.76 9.58 -2.38
CA ASN A 29 -0.06 9.76 -1.11
C ASN A 29 1.10 8.76 -0.95
N VAL A 30 2.15 9.19 -0.26
CA VAL A 30 3.33 8.38 0.08
C VAL A 30 3.59 8.48 1.58
N VAL A 31 3.81 7.33 2.21
CA VAL A 31 4.20 7.24 3.62
C VAL A 31 5.49 6.44 3.71
N VAL A 32 6.58 7.11 4.12
CA VAL A 32 7.85 6.44 4.40
C VAL A 32 7.78 5.86 5.81
N PHE A 33 8.00 4.56 5.96
CA PHE A 33 8.02 3.96 7.29
C PHE A 33 9.31 4.33 8.03
N PRO A 34 9.23 4.62 9.35
CA PRO A 34 10.42 4.91 10.14
C PRO A 34 11.28 3.65 10.27
N ASP A 35 12.60 3.83 10.38
CA ASP A 35 13.58 2.74 10.37
C ASP A 35 13.26 1.67 11.43
N GLU A 36 12.82 2.08 12.63
CA GLU A 36 12.44 1.18 13.72
C GLU A 36 11.26 0.26 13.37
N ALA A 37 10.34 0.72 12.51
CA ALA A 37 9.22 -0.08 12.03
C ALA A 37 9.64 -1.01 10.88
N THR A 38 10.70 -0.66 10.14
CA THR A 38 11.17 -1.45 8.99
C THR A 38 12.15 -2.56 9.35
N GLU A 39 12.88 -2.43 10.46
CA GLU A 39 13.95 -3.38 10.84
C GLU A 39 13.44 -4.83 10.96
N LYS A 40 12.19 -4.99 11.42
CA LYS A 40 11.55 -6.30 11.61
C LYS A 40 10.42 -6.56 10.60
N PHE A 41 10.31 -5.72 9.56
CA PHE A 41 9.25 -5.88 8.58
C PHE A 41 9.54 -7.07 7.67
N ASP A 42 8.72 -8.12 7.79
CA ASP A 42 8.81 -9.29 6.94
C ASP A 42 7.95 -9.11 5.68
N MET A 43 8.60 -8.76 4.57
CA MET A 43 7.95 -8.61 3.26
C MET A 43 7.29 -9.90 2.77
N ALA A 44 7.85 -11.07 3.10
CA ALA A 44 7.29 -12.35 2.68
C ALA A 44 6.03 -12.69 3.49
N LEU A 45 6.02 -12.37 4.78
CA LEU A 45 4.81 -12.48 5.60
C LEU A 45 3.73 -11.50 5.14
N TYR A 46 4.10 -10.26 4.82
CA TYR A 46 3.17 -9.26 4.27
C TYR A 46 2.54 -9.71 2.95
N GLN A 47 3.35 -10.26 2.04
CA GLN A 47 2.86 -10.84 0.78
C GLN A 47 1.86 -11.97 1.03
N LYS A 48 2.14 -12.89 1.96
CA LYS A 48 1.20 -13.96 2.35
C LYS A 48 -0.09 -13.40 2.94
N ALA A 49 -0.01 -12.33 3.72
CA ALA A 49 -1.19 -11.65 4.25
C ALA A 49 -2.05 -11.08 3.11
N LEU A 50 -1.47 -10.43 2.11
CA LEU A 50 -2.19 -9.94 0.92
C LEU A 50 -2.86 -11.07 0.13
N GLU A 51 -2.18 -12.20 -0.04
CA GLU A 51 -2.77 -13.37 -0.69
C GLU A 51 -3.97 -13.92 0.11
N LEU A 52 -3.88 -13.90 1.44
CA LEU A 52 -4.98 -14.31 2.32
C LEU A 52 -6.16 -13.35 2.25
N THR A 53 -5.95 -12.03 2.19
CA THR A 53 -7.05 -11.06 2.07
C THR A 53 -7.80 -11.24 0.76
N GLN A 54 -7.10 -11.56 -0.33
CA GLN A 54 -7.71 -11.87 -1.62
C GLN A 54 -8.46 -13.21 -1.60
N ARG A 55 -7.88 -14.25 -1.01
CA ARG A 55 -8.49 -15.59 -0.93
C ARG A 55 -9.70 -15.65 -0.01
N CYS A 56 -9.68 -14.87 1.06
CA CYS A 56 -10.70 -14.84 2.10
C CYS A 56 -11.42 -13.48 2.11
N SER A 57 -11.76 -12.93 0.94
CA SER A 57 -12.37 -11.60 0.78
C SER A 57 -13.60 -11.37 1.66
N ASN A 58 -14.41 -12.41 1.90
CA ASN A 58 -15.57 -12.35 2.81
C ASN A 58 -15.22 -12.04 4.29
N HIS A 59 -13.96 -12.23 4.68
CA HIS A 59 -13.45 -11.97 6.03
C HIS A 59 -12.59 -10.70 6.11
N TYR A 60 -12.28 -10.10 4.95
CA TYR A 60 -11.50 -8.87 4.85
C TYR A 60 -12.26 -7.89 3.94
N ILE A 61 -13.34 -7.33 4.50
CA ILE A 61 -14.27 -6.46 3.77
C ILE A 61 -13.56 -5.17 3.37
N GLN A 62 -13.33 -4.99 2.06
CA GLN A 62 -12.75 -3.79 1.48
C GLN A 62 -13.86 -2.79 1.14
N GLY A 63 -14.32 -2.02 2.13
CA GLY A 63 -15.39 -1.04 1.96
C GLY A 63 -16.77 -1.70 1.76
N GLY A 64 -17.78 -1.25 2.51
CA GLY A 64 -19.17 -1.63 2.26
C GLY A 64 -19.72 -0.86 1.06
N ILE A 65 -20.80 -1.36 0.44
CA ILE A 65 -21.69 -0.49 -0.32
C ILE A 65 -22.16 0.57 0.68
N MET A 66 -21.64 1.80 0.58
CA MET A 66 -22.32 2.93 1.19
C MET A 66 -23.56 3.14 0.33
N GLU A 67 -24.71 2.63 0.79
CA GLU A 67 -26.00 3.12 0.30
C GLU A 67 -26.04 4.60 0.66
N ASP A 68 -26.13 5.46 -0.35
CA ASP A 68 -26.34 6.91 -0.22
C ASP A 68 -27.67 7.23 0.50
#